data_AF-A0A1R3KLX0-F1
#
_entry.id   AF-A0A1R3KLX0-F1
#
_cell.length_a   1.000
_cell.length_b   1.000
_cell.length_c   1.000
_cell.angle_alpha   90.00
_cell.angle_beta   90.00
_cell.angle_gamma   90.00
#
_symmetry.space_group_name_H-M   'P 1'
#
loop_
_entity.id
_entity.type
_entity.pdbx_description
1 polymer ?
#
loop_
_entity_poly.entity_id
_entity_poly.type
_entity_poly.pdbx_seq_one_letter_code
_entity_poly.pdbx_strand_id
1 'polypeptide(L)'
;MSKFDPYEHLNIRLNPDGTVTRLINFPTADANPEALQGNPTVSKDVTINLETKVWARIYLPTKLPSNDNTVARLPIIFYFHGGRFIFYTPANVMAHQACSTLASEIPAVVVSVNYRHAPEHRLPAQYEDAVDAIHWVKKTGFRPARRKMA
;
A
#
# COMPACT_ATOMS: atom_id res chain seq x y z
N MET A 1 -37.25 -3.12 14.69
CA MET A 1 -35.89 -2.54 14.73
C MET A 1 -34.91 -3.60 14.26
N SER A 2 -33.98 -3.27 13.35
CA SER A 2 -33.00 -4.22 12.82
C SER A 2 -32.12 -4.79 13.94
N LYS A 3 -31.88 -6.10 13.94
CA LYS A 3 -30.95 -6.80 14.87
C LYS A 3 -29.47 -6.67 14.44
N PHE A 4 -29.14 -5.63 13.68
CA PHE A 4 -27.79 -5.46 13.15
C PHE A 4 -26.83 -5.02 14.25
N ASP A 5 -25.94 -5.92 14.65
CA ASP A 5 -24.78 -5.60 15.47
C ASP A 5 -23.58 -5.31 14.55
N PRO A 6 -23.08 -4.06 14.49
CA PRO A 6 -21.93 -3.72 13.66
C PRO A 6 -20.64 -4.41 14.10
N TYR A 7 -20.50 -4.76 15.40
CA TYR A 7 -19.31 -5.40 15.93
C TYR A 7 -19.26 -6.87 15.50
N GLU A 8 -20.36 -7.61 15.62
CA GLU A 8 -20.47 -8.97 15.09
C GLU A 8 -20.32 -8.98 13.56
N HIS A 9 -20.98 -8.05 12.85
CA HIS A 9 -20.92 -8.00 11.39
C HIS A 9 -19.50 -7.75 10.85
N LEU A 10 -18.73 -6.90 11.52
CA LEU A 10 -17.33 -6.61 11.16
C LEU A 10 -16.34 -7.59 11.81
N ASN A 11 -16.82 -8.50 12.66
CA ASN A 11 -16.02 -9.44 13.43
C ASN A 11 -14.91 -8.72 14.24
N ILE A 12 -15.35 -7.71 14.98
CA ILE A 12 -14.56 -6.95 15.94
C ILE A 12 -15.24 -7.03 17.30
N ARG A 13 -14.46 -6.85 18.36
CA ARG A 13 -14.98 -6.75 19.73
C ARG A 13 -14.71 -5.36 20.29
N LEU A 14 -15.77 -4.68 20.74
CA LEU A 14 -15.62 -3.48 21.57
C LEU A 14 -15.19 -3.90 22.97
N ASN A 15 -14.07 -3.36 23.43
CA ASN A 15 -13.56 -3.61 24.77
C ASN A 15 -14.17 -2.60 25.78
N PRO A 16 -14.19 -2.91 27.08
CA PRO A 16 -14.76 -2.01 28.10
C PRO A 16 -14.09 -0.63 28.19
N ASP A 17 -12.84 -0.51 27.75
CA ASP A 17 -12.07 0.75 27.69
C ASP A 17 -12.34 1.58 26.42
N GLY A 18 -13.26 1.14 25.56
CA GLY A 18 -13.59 1.81 24.30
C GLY A 18 -12.65 1.50 23.13
N THR A 19 -11.62 0.66 23.33
CA THR A 19 -10.78 0.15 22.24
C THR A 19 -11.48 -0.99 21.50
N VAL A 20 -10.90 -1.40 20.36
CA VAL A 20 -11.45 -2.48 19.54
C VAL A 20 -10.40 -3.57 19.34
N THR A 21 -10.80 -4.83 19.60
CA THR A 21 -10.03 -6.00 19.16
C THR A 21 -10.53 -6.46 17.80
N ARG A 22 -9.63 -6.53 16.80
CA ARG A 22 -9.91 -7.10 15.48
C ARG A 22 -9.76 -8.62 15.56
N LEU A 23 -10.83 -9.37 15.30
CA LEU A 23 -10.84 -10.83 15.48
C LEU A 23 -10.51 -11.61 14.20
N ILE A 24 -10.53 -10.94 13.05
CA ILE A 24 -10.12 -11.54 11.77
C ILE A 24 -8.63 -11.30 11.57
N ASN A 25 -7.90 -12.39 11.32
CA ASN A 25 -6.59 -12.32 10.71
C ASN A 25 -6.72 -12.52 9.21
N PHE A 26 -6.37 -11.49 8.43
CA PHE A 26 -6.40 -11.58 6.97
C PHE A 26 -5.06 -12.08 6.46
N PRO A 27 -5.03 -13.01 5.48
CA PRO A 27 -3.78 -13.51 4.94
C PRO A 27 -2.95 -12.37 4.35
N THR A 28 -1.65 -12.46 4.51
CA THR A 28 -0.66 -11.50 4.00
C THR A 28 0.30 -12.18 3.03
N ALA A 29 0.86 -11.37 2.14
CA ALA A 29 1.97 -11.74 1.26
C ALA A 29 3.19 -10.91 1.64
N ASP A 30 4.37 -11.54 1.61
CA ASP A 30 5.63 -10.84 1.78
C ASP A 30 5.95 -9.96 0.57
N ALA A 31 6.79 -8.95 0.79
CA ALA A 31 7.35 -8.17 -0.31
C ALA A 31 8.32 -9.05 -1.12
N ASN A 32 8.39 -8.84 -2.43
CA ASN A 32 9.25 -9.60 -3.34
C ASN A 32 10.27 -8.65 -4.01
N PRO A 33 11.40 -8.33 -3.34
CA PRO A 33 12.35 -7.33 -3.85
C PRO A 33 13.12 -7.79 -5.09
N GLU A 34 13.18 -9.10 -5.32
CA GLU A 34 13.89 -9.70 -6.44
C GLU A 34 12.93 -10.13 -7.56
N ALA A 35 13.33 -9.84 -8.80
CA ALA A 35 12.57 -10.23 -9.97
C ALA A 35 12.78 -11.73 -10.23
N LEU A 36 11.88 -12.56 -9.71
CA LEU A 36 11.81 -13.97 -10.08
C LEU A 36 11.15 -14.13 -11.45
N GLN A 37 11.59 -15.14 -12.20
CA GLN A 37 11.06 -15.42 -13.54
C GLN A 37 9.55 -15.67 -13.48
N GLY A 38 8.79 -14.89 -14.26
CA GLY A 38 7.32 -14.97 -14.30
C GLY A 38 6.59 -13.95 -13.41
N ASN A 39 7.27 -13.29 -12.46
CA ASN A 39 6.61 -12.25 -11.64
C ASN A 39 6.34 -10.98 -12.46
N PRO A 40 5.09 -10.46 -12.46
CA PRO A 40 4.76 -9.25 -13.20
C PRO A 40 5.34 -7.99 -12.56
N THR A 41 5.63 -8.03 -11.25
CA THR A 41 6.18 -6.91 -10.48
C THR A 41 7.19 -7.39 -9.44
N VAL A 42 8.06 -6.47 -9.01
CA VAL A 42 8.81 -6.56 -7.75
C VAL A 42 8.20 -5.60 -6.74
N SER A 43 8.31 -5.91 -5.46
CA SER A 43 7.81 -5.05 -4.40
C SER A 43 8.74 -4.93 -3.21
N LYS A 44 8.69 -3.78 -2.53
CA LYS A 44 9.51 -3.48 -1.36
C LYS A 44 8.74 -2.60 -0.38
N ASP A 45 8.90 -2.90 0.91
CA ASP A 45 8.37 -2.09 1.99
C ASP A 45 9.32 -0.95 2.35
N VAL A 46 8.79 0.25 2.51
CA VAL A 46 9.53 1.47 2.86
C VAL A 46 8.80 2.24 3.94
N THR A 47 9.54 2.80 4.89
CA THR A 47 8.97 3.69 5.90
C THR A 47 8.78 5.09 5.32
N ILE A 48 7.57 5.62 5.47
CA ILE A 48 7.18 6.96 5.01
C ILE A 48 7.43 7.97 6.13
N ASN A 49 6.94 7.67 7.33
CA ASN A 49 7.05 8.53 8.50
C ASN A 49 7.44 7.68 9.71
N LEU A 50 8.59 7.97 10.32
CA LEU A 50 9.13 7.22 11.46
C LEU A 50 8.33 7.46 12.75
N GLU A 51 7.77 8.65 12.93
CA GLU A 51 7.03 9.04 14.13
C GLU A 51 5.67 8.35 14.16
N THR A 52 4.91 8.45 13.06
CA THR A 52 3.59 7.82 12.94
C THR A 52 3.66 6.35 12.54
N LYS A 53 4.86 5.85 12.22
CA LYS A 53 5.13 4.48 11.73
C LYS A 53 4.37 4.12 10.45
N VAL A 54 3.95 5.13 9.68
CA VAL A 54 3.35 4.94 8.36
C VAL A 54 4.42 4.40 7.43
N TRP A 55 4.07 3.36 6.68
CA TRP A 55 4.92 2.73 5.69
C TRP A 55 4.12 2.51 4.41
N ALA A 56 4.81 2.18 3.32
CA ALA A 56 4.17 1.83 2.06
C ALA A 56 4.88 0.64 1.43
N ARG A 57 4.13 -0.15 0.65
CA ARG A 57 4.70 -1.12 -0.27
C ARG A 57 4.77 -0.50 -1.66
N ILE A 58 5.97 -0.44 -2.21
CA ILE A 58 6.24 0.05 -3.55
C ILE A 58 6.24 -1.12 -4.51
N TYR A 59 5.50 -1.03 -5.61
CA TYR A 59 5.48 -2.01 -6.69
C TYR A 59 6.11 -1.40 -7.95
N LEU A 60 6.98 -2.16 -8.61
CA LEU A 60 7.59 -1.79 -9.87
C LEU A 60 7.34 -2.92 -10.89
N PRO A 61 6.79 -2.62 -12.09
CA PRO A 61 6.64 -3.62 -13.14
C PRO A 61 8.00 -4.14 -13.60
N THR A 62 8.07 -5.46 -13.83
CA THR A 62 9.28 -6.10 -14.38
C THR A 62 9.42 -5.87 -15.88
N LYS A 63 8.31 -5.66 -16.58
CA LYS A 63 8.27 -5.32 -18.01
C LYS A 63 8.05 -3.83 -18.18
N LEU A 64 9.09 -3.11 -18.57
CA LEU A 64 9.03 -1.68 -18.84
C LEU A 64 8.72 -1.42 -20.33
N PRO A 65 7.85 -0.46 -20.65
CA PRO A 65 7.68 -0.01 -22.03
C PRO A 65 9.00 0.62 -22.51
N SER A 66 9.58 0.07 -23.58
CA SER A 66 10.82 0.56 -24.18
C SER A 66 10.49 1.66 -25.20
N ASN A 67 11.03 2.86 -25.00
CA ASN A 67 11.06 3.91 -26.00
C ASN A 67 12.52 4.28 -26.31
N ASP A 68 12.97 3.92 -27.52
CA ASP A 68 14.17 4.38 -28.22
C ASP A 68 15.33 4.88 -27.32
N ASN A 69 15.93 3.97 -26.54
CA ASN A 69 17.10 4.25 -25.68
C ASN A 69 16.91 5.35 -24.61
N THR A 70 15.68 5.72 -24.27
CA THR A 70 15.39 6.64 -23.17
C THR A 70 14.87 5.91 -21.94
N VAL A 71 15.19 6.44 -20.75
CA VAL A 71 14.66 5.89 -19.49
C VAL A 71 13.15 6.07 -19.47
N ALA A 72 12.41 4.95 -19.49
CA ALA A 72 10.95 4.97 -19.40
C ALA A 72 10.51 5.69 -18.12
N ARG A 73 9.77 6.79 -18.28
CA ARG A 73 9.13 7.49 -17.17
C ARG A 73 7.80 6.82 -16.91
N LEU A 74 7.68 6.17 -15.76
CA LEU A 74 6.43 5.56 -15.33
C LEU A 74 5.59 6.58 -14.55
N PRO A 75 4.25 6.59 -14.71
CA PRO A 75 3.38 7.27 -13.76
C PRO A 75 3.52 6.66 -12.36
N ILE A 76 3.22 7.47 -11.36
CA ILE A 76 3.14 7.03 -9.96
C ILE A 76 1.66 7.00 -9.57
N ILE A 77 1.19 5.88 -9.05
CA ILE A 77 -0.17 5.70 -8.55
C ILE A 77 -0.10 5.49 -7.04
N PHE A 78 -0.77 6.34 -6.28
CA PHE A 78 -0.98 6.11 -4.85
C PHE A 78 -2.21 5.23 -4.66
N TYR A 79 -2.04 4.13 -3.93
CA TYR A 79 -3.10 3.20 -3.61
C TYR A 79 -3.36 3.21 -2.11
N PHE A 80 -4.63 3.40 -1.74
CA PHE A 80 -5.10 3.34 -0.36
C PHE A 80 -6.08 2.18 -0.27
N HIS A 81 -5.74 1.15 0.50
CA HIS A 81 -6.58 -0.03 0.62
C HIS A 81 -7.93 0.32 1.27
N GLY A 82 -8.94 -0.53 1.02
CA GLY A 82 -10.23 -0.43 1.68
C GLY A 82 -10.17 -0.84 3.15
N GLY A 83 -11.29 -1.35 3.69
CA GLY A 83 -11.33 -1.83 5.09
C GLY A 83 -11.94 -0.83 6.07
N ARG A 84 -12.67 0.18 5.56
CA ARG A 84 -13.47 1.12 6.37
C ARG A 84 -12.63 1.88 7.42
N PHE A 85 -11.35 2.14 7.11
CA PHE A 85 -10.35 2.72 8.02
C PHE A 85 -9.99 1.88 9.25
N ILE A 86 -10.54 0.66 9.36
CA ILE A 86 -10.33 -0.23 10.51
C ILE A 86 -9.41 -1.38 10.12
N PHE A 87 -9.47 -1.85 8.88
CA PHE A 87 -8.83 -3.09 8.43
C PHE A 87 -7.89 -2.92 7.26
N TYR A 88 -7.16 -4.01 7.05
CA TYR A 88 -6.21 -4.24 5.97
C TYR A 88 -4.93 -3.43 6.07
N THR A 89 -3.99 -3.78 5.21
CA THR A 89 -2.66 -3.24 5.05
C THR A 89 -2.23 -3.51 3.60
N PRO A 90 -1.18 -2.85 3.07
CA PRO A 90 -0.55 -3.22 1.81
C PRO A 90 -0.06 -4.68 1.74
N ALA A 91 0.18 -5.31 2.90
CA ALA A 91 0.61 -6.69 2.97
C ALA A 91 -0.53 -7.70 2.76
N ASN A 92 -1.79 -7.32 2.91
CA ASN A 92 -2.89 -8.27 2.72
C ASN A 92 -2.96 -8.76 1.27
N VAL A 93 -3.16 -10.07 1.07
CA VAL A 93 -3.06 -10.73 -0.24
C VAL A 93 -3.90 -10.03 -1.31
N MET A 94 -5.13 -9.63 -0.97
CA MET A 94 -6.03 -8.92 -1.89
C MET A 94 -5.47 -7.56 -2.33
N ALA A 95 -4.93 -6.77 -1.40
CA ALA A 95 -4.30 -5.49 -1.71
C ALA A 95 -3.01 -5.69 -2.50
N HIS A 96 -2.22 -6.71 -2.14
CA HIS A 96 -0.97 -7.03 -2.84
C HIS A 96 -1.21 -7.44 -4.30
N GLN A 97 -2.16 -8.35 -4.53
CA GLN A 97 -2.52 -8.79 -5.88
C GLN A 97 -3.06 -7.62 -6.71
N ALA A 98 -3.97 -6.81 -6.15
CA ALA A 98 -4.51 -5.64 -6.84
C ALA A 98 -3.41 -4.65 -7.24
N CYS A 99 -2.46 -4.34 -6.35
CA CYS A 99 -1.36 -3.42 -6.65
C CYS A 99 -0.37 -4.00 -7.67
N SER A 100 -0.08 -5.31 -7.59
CA SER A 100 0.79 -6.01 -8.52
C SER A 100 0.18 -6.03 -9.93
N THR A 101 -1.09 -6.38 -10.05
CA THR A 101 -1.84 -6.32 -11.31
C THR A 101 -1.84 -4.90 -11.86
N LEU A 102 -2.23 -3.92 -11.05
CA LEU A 102 -2.31 -2.50 -11.44
C LEU A 102 -0.98 -1.97 -11.98
N ALA A 103 0.13 -2.23 -11.28
CA ALA A 103 1.47 -1.79 -11.70
C ALA A 103 1.94 -2.44 -13.01
N SER A 104 1.45 -3.64 -13.32
CA SER A 104 1.85 -4.40 -14.52
C SER A 104 0.98 -4.10 -15.74
N GLU A 105 -0.33 -3.97 -15.57
CA GLU A 105 -1.29 -3.68 -16.65
C GLU A 105 -1.23 -2.21 -17.06
N ILE A 106 -1.02 -1.33 -16.08
CA ILE A 106 -0.68 0.08 -16.30
C ILE A 106 0.76 0.20 -15.87
N PRO A 107 1.76 0.15 -16.78
CA PRO A 107 3.17 0.19 -16.40
C PRO A 107 3.47 1.42 -15.54
N ALA A 108 3.45 1.26 -14.22
CA ALA A 108 3.37 2.32 -13.24
C ALA A 108 4.08 1.90 -11.96
N VAL A 109 4.62 2.87 -11.24
CA VAL A 109 5.04 2.65 -9.86
C VAL A 109 3.81 2.78 -8.98
N VAL A 110 3.42 1.71 -8.27
CA VAL A 110 2.30 1.78 -7.32
C VAL A 110 2.85 1.92 -5.91
N VAL A 111 2.38 2.94 -5.19
CA VAL A 111 2.69 3.23 -3.79
C VAL A 111 1.49 2.87 -2.95
N SER A 112 1.47 1.66 -2.39
CA SER A 112 0.39 1.17 -1.54
C SER A 112 0.63 1.58 -0.09
N VAL A 113 -0.12 2.55 0.41
CA VAL A 113 0.14 3.21 1.69
C VAL A 113 -0.56 2.47 2.84
N ASN A 114 0.20 2.15 3.89
CA ASN A 114 -0.32 1.63 5.16
C ASN A 114 -0.62 2.77 6.12
N TYR A 115 -1.77 3.42 5.91
CA TYR A 115 -2.25 4.50 6.76
C TYR A 115 -2.69 3.99 8.14
N ARG A 116 -2.78 4.89 9.12
CA ARG A 116 -3.18 4.59 10.50
C ARG A 116 -4.65 4.18 10.59
N HIS A 117 -5.00 3.24 11.45
CA HIS A 117 -6.38 2.74 11.59
C HIS A 117 -7.14 3.33 12.77
N ALA A 118 -8.46 3.45 12.58
CA ALA A 118 -9.42 3.69 13.64
C ALA A 118 -9.75 2.39 14.39
N PRO A 119 -10.12 2.47 15.68
CA PRO A 119 -10.39 3.69 16.45
C PRO A 119 -9.15 4.38 17.06
N GLU A 120 -7.97 3.75 16.99
CA GLU A 120 -6.74 4.26 17.62
C GLU A 120 -6.32 5.61 17.01
N HIS A 121 -6.54 5.76 15.71
CA HIS A 121 -6.32 7.00 14.96
C HIS A 121 -7.57 7.31 14.15
N ARG A 122 -8.43 8.15 14.72
CA ARG A 122 -9.64 8.62 14.04
C ARG A 122 -9.28 9.62 12.94
N LEU A 123 -10.24 9.88 12.06
CA LEU A 123 -10.12 10.97 11.09
C LEU A 123 -9.76 12.27 11.82
N PRO A 124 -8.81 13.08 11.30
CA PRO A 124 -8.30 13.05 9.92
C PRO A 124 -6.98 12.28 9.70
N ALA A 125 -6.52 11.45 10.65
CA ALA A 125 -5.18 10.82 10.60
C ALA A 125 -4.85 10.13 9.27
N GLN A 126 -5.81 9.43 8.67
CA GLN A 126 -5.66 8.73 7.39
C GLN A 126 -5.38 9.68 6.22
N TYR A 127 -5.98 10.86 6.24
CA TYR A 127 -5.77 11.88 5.21
C TYR A 127 -4.41 12.56 5.39
N GLU A 128 -3.99 12.79 6.63
CA GLU A 128 -2.64 13.27 6.93
C GLU A 128 -1.59 12.28 6.43
N ASP A 129 -1.79 10.97 6.67
CA ASP A 129 -0.88 9.92 6.20
C ASP A 129 -0.82 9.85 4.66
N ALA A 130 -1.93 10.12 3.98
CA ALA A 130 -1.98 10.22 2.53
C ALA A 130 -1.16 11.41 2.00
N VAL A 131 -1.29 12.58 2.65
CA VAL A 131 -0.49 13.77 2.32
C VAL A 131 0.99 13.53 2.60
N ASP A 132 1.33 12.88 3.71
CA ASP A 132 2.70 12.49 4.06
C ASP A 132 3.31 11.58 2.99
N ALA A 133 2.57 10.59 2.50
CA ALA A 133 3.03 9.70 1.43
C ALA A 133 3.35 10.49 0.14
N ILE A 134 2.49 11.45 -0.24
CA ILE A 134 2.70 12.30 -1.41
C ILE A 134 3.96 13.15 -1.23
N HIS A 135 4.12 13.78 -0.07
CA HIS A 135 5.31 14.58 0.23
C HIS A 135 6.58 13.72 0.27
N TRP A 136 6.50 12.50 0.80
CA TRP A 136 7.62 11.56 0.84
C TRP A 136 8.09 11.17 -0.56
N VAL A 137 7.17 10.86 -1.49
CA VAL A 137 7.53 10.58 -2.90
C VAL A 137 8.16 11.79 -3.56
N LYS A 138 7.60 12.98 -3.33
CA LYS A 138 8.14 14.25 -3.86
C LYS A 138 9.58 14.50 -3.37
N LYS A 139 9.86 14.21 -2.09
CA LYS A 139 11.17 14.43 -1.45
C LYS A 139 12.21 13.37 -1.84
N THR A 140 11.82 12.11 -1.90
CA THR A 140 12.74 11.01 -2.28
C THR A 140 13.15 11.06 -3.75
N GLY A 141 12.42 11.84 -4.56
CA GLY A 141 12.80 12.13 -5.94
C GLY A 141 12.89 10.86 -6.76
N PHE A 142 11.87 9.99 -6.66
CA PHE A 142 11.78 8.69 -7.33
C PHE A 142 12.22 8.82 -8.79
N ARG A 143 13.50 8.50 -9.06
CA ARG A 143 14.10 8.55 -10.39
C ARG A 143 14.10 7.10 -10.88
N PRO A 144 13.34 6.75 -11.92
CA PRO A 144 13.49 5.45 -12.56
C PRO A 144 14.95 5.28 -12.92
N ALA A 145 15.54 4.16 -12.53
CA ALA A 145 16.98 3.93 -12.62
C ALA A 145 17.48 4.27 -14.03
N ARG A 146 18.45 5.18 -14.14
CA ARG A 146 19.27 5.31 -15.35
C ARG A 146 20.04 4.01 -15.49
N ARG A 147 19.66 3.14 -16.43
CA ARG A 147 20.60 2.10 -16.88
C ARG A 147 21.84 2.84 -17.40
N LYS A 148 22.98 2.65 -16.75
CA LYS A 148 24.28 2.98 -17.34
C LYS A 148 24.41 2.10 -18.59
N MET A 149 24.45 2.72 -19.76
CA MET A 149 24.89 2.03 -20.97
C MET A 149 26.38 1.71 -20.77
N ALA A 150 26.72 0.44 -20.77
CA ALA A 150 28.05 -0.07 -21.04
C ALA A 150 28.07 -0.54 -22.49
#